data_AF-A0A418MCD0-F1
#
_entry.id   AF-A0A418MCD0-F1
#
_cell.length_a   1.000
_cell.length_b   1.000
_cell.length_c   1.000
_cell.angle_alpha   90.00
_cell.angle_beta   90.00
_cell.angle_gamma   90.00
#
_symmetry.space_group_name_H-M   'P 1'
#
loop_
_entity.id
_entity.type
_entity.pdbx_description
1 polymer ?
#
loop_
_entity_poly.entity_id
_entity_poly.type
_entity_poly.pdbx_seq_one_letter_code
_entity_poly.pdbx_strand_id
1 'polypeptide(L)'
;MQENVSLPKPEVLLRLMLYHGISRHSATQLCPDAWTDFDTATGPTFQYGTEHTLTVFTPEPEQGCYVVAMIPYLRHVTHPDNPGLRVPLITIYFADRDLWPLFDPLTEEDLSPLLVNQRETSGWSDPLFGRTEHQ
;
A
#
# COMPACT_ATOMS: atom_id res chain seq x y z
N MET A 1 -15.64 -14.16 34.61
CA MET A 1 -15.98 -13.88 33.19
C MET A 1 -14.80 -13.11 32.62
N GLN A 2 -14.02 -13.71 31.72
CA GLN A 2 -12.90 -13.03 31.08
C GLN A 2 -13.47 -12.28 29.87
N GLU A 3 -13.42 -10.95 29.90
CA GLU A 3 -13.69 -10.12 28.73
C GLU A 3 -12.55 -10.34 27.74
N ASN A 4 -12.83 -11.03 26.64
CA ASN A 4 -11.97 -11.02 25.46
C ASN A 4 -12.04 -9.61 24.87
N VAL A 5 -11.16 -8.73 25.35
CA VAL A 5 -10.87 -7.46 24.69
C VAL A 5 -10.15 -7.79 23.38
N SER A 6 -10.90 -7.94 22.31
CA SER A 6 -10.36 -7.84 20.96
C SER A 6 -9.78 -6.44 20.84
N LEU A 7 -8.45 -6.31 20.90
CA LEU A 7 -7.78 -5.08 20.49
C LEU A 7 -8.36 -4.69 19.11
N PRO A 8 -8.88 -3.46 18.93
CA PRO A 8 -9.27 -3.03 17.59
C PRO A 8 -8.03 -3.16 16.72
N LYS A 9 -8.12 -3.97 15.66
CA LYS A 9 -7.04 -4.07 14.68
C LYS A 9 -6.71 -2.65 14.23
N PRO A 10 -5.43 -2.27 14.10
CA PRO A 10 -5.09 -0.94 13.62
C PRO A 10 -5.73 -0.74 12.25
N GLU A 11 -6.70 0.19 12.20
CA GLU A 11 -7.41 0.55 10.99
C GLU A 11 -6.50 1.46 10.16
N VAL A 12 -6.23 1.06 8.93
CA VAL A 12 -5.51 1.85 7.93
C VAL A 12 -6.48 2.24 6.83
N LEU A 13 -6.25 3.40 6.23
CA LEU A 13 -6.92 3.74 4.98
C LEU A 13 -6.23 3.00 3.84
N LEU A 14 -7.03 2.43 2.94
CA LEU A 14 -6.59 1.79 1.71
C LEU A 14 -7.05 2.64 0.54
N ARG A 15 -6.12 3.01 -0.33
CA ARG A 15 -6.39 3.69 -1.60
C ARG A 15 -5.99 2.81 -2.77
N LEU A 16 -6.93 2.58 -3.66
CA LEU A 16 -6.71 1.79 -4.87
C LEU A 16 -6.62 2.71 -6.07
N MET A 17 -5.49 2.65 -6.77
CA MET A 17 -5.17 3.46 -7.95
C MET A 17 -5.03 2.55 -9.16
N LEU A 18 -5.40 3.02 -10.35
CA LEU A 18 -5.24 2.32 -11.62
C LEU A 18 -4.43 3.15 -12.61
N TYR A 19 -3.34 2.60 -13.13
CA TYR A 19 -2.58 3.19 -14.22
C TYR A 19 -3.33 3.05 -15.55
N HIS A 20 -3.29 4.10 -16.37
CA HIS A 20 -3.93 4.12 -17.70
C HIS A 20 -2.99 3.72 -18.85
N GLY A 21 -1.74 3.43 -18.54
CA GLY A 21 -0.73 3.07 -19.52
C GLY A 21 0.53 2.58 -18.84
N ILE A 22 1.57 2.34 -19.64
CA ILE A 22 2.86 1.83 -19.17
C ILE A 22 3.67 2.88 -18.38
N SER A 23 3.32 4.16 -18.51
CA SER A 23 3.97 5.22 -17.74
C SER A 23 3.37 5.30 -16.34
N ARG A 24 4.20 5.14 -15.30
CA ARG A 24 3.81 5.25 -13.88
C ARG A 24 3.44 6.68 -13.44
N HIS A 25 3.19 7.60 -14.38
CA HIS A 25 2.94 9.02 -14.12
C HIS A 25 1.46 9.38 -14.07
N SER A 26 0.56 8.53 -14.57
CA SER A 26 -0.87 8.83 -14.60
C SER A 26 -1.69 7.66 -14.08
N ALA A 27 -2.35 7.89 -12.94
CA ALA A 27 -3.27 6.93 -12.33
C ALA A 27 -4.53 7.62 -11.83
N THR A 28 -5.66 6.93 -11.87
CA THR A 28 -6.92 7.36 -11.28
C THR A 28 -7.28 6.51 -10.08
N GLN A 29 -8.04 7.09 -9.16
CA GLN A 29 -8.54 6.37 -8.00
C GLN A 29 -9.78 5.56 -8.38
N LEU A 30 -9.77 4.26 -8.07
CA LEU A 30 -10.83 3.32 -8.47
C LEU A 30 -12.12 3.48 -7.64
N CYS A 31 -11.97 3.79 -6.35
CA CYS A 31 -13.07 3.96 -5.40
C CYS A 31 -12.62 4.88 -4.27
N PRO A 32 -13.55 5.47 -3.47
CA PRO A 32 -13.19 6.18 -2.25
C PRO A 32 -12.28 5.35 -1.34
N ASP A 33 -11.45 6.02 -0.54
CA ASP A 33 -10.58 5.36 0.43
C ASP A 33 -11.42 4.51 1.40
N ALA A 34 -10.95 3.31 1.72
CA ALA A 34 -11.65 2.37 2.58
C ALA A 34 -10.83 2.01 3.82
N TRP A 35 -11.47 1.85 4.97
CA TRP A 35 -10.82 1.32 6.16
C TRP A 35 -10.61 -0.19 6.01
N THR A 36 -9.41 -0.65 6.36
CA THR A 36 -9.04 -2.06 6.39
C THR A 36 -8.06 -2.31 7.53
N ASP A 37 -7.80 -3.58 7.86
CA ASP A 37 -6.68 -3.91 8.74
C ASP A 37 -5.33 -3.81 8.02
N PHE A 38 -4.28 -3.46 8.79
CA PHE A 38 -2.92 -3.31 8.29
C PHE A 38 -2.41 -4.56 7.56
N ASP A 39 -2.65 -5.76 8.11
CA ASP A 39 -2.15 -7.01 7.55
C ASP A 39 -2.76 -7.32 6.17
N THR A 40 -4.05 -7.02 5.97
CA THR A 40 -4.68 -7.11 4.65
C THR A 40 -4.03 -6.16 3.65
N ALA A 41 -3.69 -4.93 4.06
CA ALA A 41 -3.16 -3.89 3.18
C ALA A 41 -1.67 -4.06 2.84
N THR A 42 -0.85 -4.59 3.74
CA THR A 42 0.60 -4.80 3.52
C THR A 42 1.00 -6.26 3.34
N GLY A 43 0.07 -7.18 3.56
CA GLY A 43 0.32 -8.61 3.49
C GLY A 43 0.38 -9.15 2.06
N PRO A 44 0.37 -10.48 1.91
CA PRO A 44 0.57 -11.14 0.61
C PRO A 44 -0.54 -10.81 -0.40
N THR A 45 -1.70 -10.34 0.07
CA THR A 45 -2.83 -9.96 -0.77
C THR A 45 -2.43 -8.94 -1.82
N PHE A 46 -1.73 -7.86 -1.45
CA PHE A 46 -1.35 -6.79 -2.38
C PHE A 46 0.15 -6.77 -2.68
N GLN A 47 0.79 -7.94 -2.72
CA GLN A 47 2.19 -8.02 -3.10
C GLN A 47 2.36 -7.64 -4.58
N TYR A 48 3.47 -6.96 -4.89
CA TYR A 48 3.84 -6.61 -6.27
C TYR A 48 3.78 -7.83 -7.20
N GLY A 49 3.13 -7.68 -8.35
CA GLY A 49 2.93 -8.74 -9.34
C GLY A 49 1.76 -9.69 -9.07
N THR A 50 1.00 -9.53 -7.98
CA THR A 50 -0.20 -10.35 -7.73
C THR A 50 -1.36 -9.91 -8.62
N GLU A 51 -2.15 -10.88 -9.10
CA GLU A 51 -3.33 -10.68 -9.94
C GLU A 51 -4.61 -10.56 -9.09
N HIS A 52 -5.50 -9.64 -9.46
CA HIS A 52 -6.75 -9.35 -8.79
C HIS A 52 -7.88 -9.17 -9.79
N THR A 53 -9.04 -9.74 -9.51
CA THR A 53 -10.26 -9.45 -10.28
C THR A 53 -10.97 -8.29 -9.62
N LEU A 54 -11.08 -7.16 -10.32
CA LEU A 54 -11.73 -5.96 -9.82
C LEU A 54 -12.94 -5.62 -10.70
N THR A 55 -13.97 -5.05 -10.09
CA THR A 55 -15.05 -4.37 -10.80
C THR A 55 -14.80 -2.88 -10.71
N VAL A 56 -14.53 -2.24 -11.85
CA VAL A 56 -14.33 -0.80 -11.91
C VAL A 56 -15.69 -0.15 -12.19
N PHE A 57 -16.12 0.72 -11.29
CA PHE A 57 -17.41 1.41 -11.42
C PHE A 57 -17.29 2.61 -12.38
N THR A 58 -17.26 2.30 -13.67
CA THR A 58 -17.49 3.22 -14.80
C THR A 58 -18.99 3.33 -15.10
N PRO A 59 -19.45 4.23 -16.01
CA PRO A 59 -20.87 4.31 -16.40
C PRO A 59 -21.48 2.96 -16.82
N GLU A 60 -20.65 2.08 -17.35
CA GLU A 60 -20.90 0.65 -17.51
C GLU A 60 -19.84 -0.09 -16.69
N PRO A 61 -20.19 -0.77 -15.59
CA PRO A 61 -19.21 -1.45 -14.75
C PRO A 61 -18.50 -2.56 -15.51
N GLU A 62 -17.18 -2.50 -15.55
CA GLU A 62 -16.34 -3.48 -16.22
C GLU A 62 -15.61 -4.34 -15.19
N GLN A 63 -15.68 -5.66 -15.39
CA GLN A 63 -14.89 -6.62 -14.63
C GLN A 63 -13.60 -6.88 -15.39
N GLY A 64 -12.46 -6.62 -14.77
CA GLY A 64 -11.14 -6.79 -15.35
C GLY A 64 -10.21 -7.58 -14.44
N CYS A 65 -9.15 -8.13 -15.01
CA CYS A 65 -8.03 -8.68 -14.26
C CYS A 65 -6.91 -7.64 -14.24
N TYR A 66 -6.41 -7.35 -13.04
CA TYR A 66 -5.43 -6.31 -12.81
C TYR A 66 -4.26 -6.85 -12.01
N VAL A 67 -3.08 -6.29 -12.24
CA VAL A 67 -1.85 -6.68 -11.54
C VAL A 67 -1.40 -5.55 -10.62
N VAL A 68 -0.98 -5.88 -9.40
CA VAL A 68 -0.33 -4.90 -8.51
C VAL A 68 1.00 -4.45 -9.15
N ALA A 69 1.03 -3.21 -9.62
CA ALA A 69 2.08 -2.67 -10.48
C ALA A 69 3.14 -1.84 -9.73
N MET A 70 2.99 -1.69 -8.42
CA MET A 70 3.97 -1.07 -7.51
C MET A 70 3.94 -1.78 -6.16
N ILE A 71 5.04 -1.71 -5.40
CA ILE A 71 5.01 -2.10 -3.99
C ILE A 71 4.05 -1.18 -3.23
N PRO A 72 3.16 -1.71 -2.37
CA PRO A 72 2.26 -0.92 -1.54
C PRO A 72 2.98 0.23 -0.84
N TYR A 73 2.45 1.44 -1.01
CA TYR A 73 3.07 2.66 -0.51
C TYR A 73 2.36 3.18 0.74
N LEU A 74 3.09 3.30 1.86
CA LEU A 74 2.58 3.85 3.11
C LEU A 74 2.94 5.34 3.25
N ARG A 75 1.94 6.16 3.60
CA ARG A 75 2.11 7.53 4.10
C ARG A 75 1.13 7.83 5.22
N HIS A 76 1.33 8.93 5.94
CA HIS A 76 0.36 9.42 6.93
C HIS A 76 -0.47 10.55 6.34
N VAL A 77 -1.79 10.47 6.51
CA VAL A 77 -2.75 11.52 6.11
C VAL A 77 -3.54 11.99 7.32
N THR A 78 -4.20 13.13 7.20
CA THR A 78 -5.15 13.59 8.22
C THR A 78 -6.39 12.69 8.21
N HIS A 79 -6.87 12.30 9.39
CA HIS A 79 -8.06 11.46 9.51
C HIS A 79 -9.27 12.18 8.90
N PRO A 80 -10.06 11.51 8.04
CA PRO A 80 -11.15 12.14 7.28
C PRO A 80 -12.18 12.83 8.19
N ASP A 81 -12.54 12.19 9.30
CA ASP A 81 -13.53 12.71 10.25
C ASP A 81 -12.94 13.45 11.46
N ASN A 82 -11.61 13.47 11.60
CA ASN A 82 -10.94 14.06 12.77
C ASN A 82 -9.66 14.80 12.38
N PRO A 83 -9.74 16.10 12.07
CA PRO A 83 -8.60 16.88 11.59
C PRO A 83 -7.37 16.92 12.52
N GLY A 84 -7.54 16.61 13.81
CA GLY A 84 -6.46 16.57 14.79
C GLY A 84 -5.68 15.24 14.82
N LEU A 85 -6.13 14.22 14.09
CA LEU A 85 -5.54 12.89 14.09
C LEU A 85 -4.86 12.59 12.74
N ARG A 86 -3.74 11.87 12.79
CA ARG A 86 -3.05 11.33 11.61
C ARG A 86 -3.24 9.83 11.55
N VAL A 87 -3.51 9.30 10.37
CA VAL A 87 -3.72 7.87 10.13
C VAL A 87 -2.87 7.37 8.97
N PRO A 88 -2.43 6.11 9.02
CA PRO A 88 -1.74 5.49 7.89
C PRO A 88 -2.69 5.31 6.70
N LEU A 89 -2.18 5.67 5.53
CA LEU A 89 -2.79 5.43 4.23
C LEU A 89 -1.84 4.56 3.41
N ILE A 90 -2.32 3.40 3.00
CA ILE A 90 -1.64 2.48 2.08
C ILE A 90 -2.24 2.65 0.70
N THR A 91 -1.39 2.94 -0.28
CA THR A 91 -1.78 3.10 -1.69
C THR A 91 -1.34 1.88 -2.48
N ILE A 92 -2.28 1.22 -3.14
CA ILE A 92 -2.05 0.11 -4.05
C ILE A 92 -2.25 0.61 -5.47
N TYR A 93 -1.25 0.40 -6.33
CA TYR A 93 -1.35 0.71 -7.75
C TYR A 93 -1.58 -0.56 -8.54
N PHE A 94 -2.63 -0.55 -9.35
CA PHE A 94 -2.95 -1.58 -10.31
C PHE A 94 -2.60 -1.14 -11.73
N ALA A 95 -2.29 -2.11 -12.57
CA ALA A 95 -2.29 -1.96 -14.02
C ALA A 95 -3.19 -3.05 -14.62
N ASP A 96 -3.75 -2.78 -15.79
CA ASP A 96 -4.42 -3.82 -16.57
C ASP A 96 -3.44 -4.98 -16.83
N ARG A 97 -3.93 -6.22 -16.74
CA ARG A 97 -3.11 -7.41 -16.98
C ARG A 97 -2.44 -7.39 -18.35
N ASP A 98 -3.10 -6.85 -19.37
CA ASP A 98 -2.55 -6.80 -20.73
C ASP A 98 -1.39 -5.79 -20.84
N LEU A 99 -1.33 -4.80 -19.95
CA LEU A 99 -0.23 -3.85 -19.88
C LEU A 99 0.97 -4.39 -19.09
N TRP A 100 0.75 -5.35 -18.20
CA TRP A 100 1.77 -5.84 -17.27
C TRP A 100 3.08 -6.29 -17.94
N PRO A 101 3.08 -7.04 -19.06
CA PRO A 101 4.33 -7.44 -19.72
C PRO A 101 5.14 -6.26 -20.30
N LEU A 102 4.54 -5.08 -20.39
CA LEU A 102 5.14 -3.87 -20.97
C LEU A 102 5.69 -2.93 -19.89
N PHE A 103 5.49 -3.23 -18.60
CA PHE A 103 6.09 -2.44 -17.53
C PHE A 103 7.57 -2.78 -17.39
N ASP A 104 8.40 -1.73 -17.31
CA ASP A 104 9.77 -1.89 -16.85
C ASP A 104 9.79 -2.41 -15.40
N PRO A 105 10.79 -3.21 -14.99
CA PRO A 105 10.97 -3.56 -13.59
C PRO A 105 11.02 -2.31 -12.69
N LEU A 106 10.66 -2.47 -11.41
CA LEU A 106 10.84 -1.40 -10.44
C LEU A 106 12.31 -1.04 -10.32
N THR A 107 12.61 0.25 -10.44
CA THR A 107 13.95 0.82 -10.28
C THR A 107 14.18 1.23 -8.82
N GLU A 108 15.43 1.51 -8.44
CA GLU A 108 15.75 2.04 -7.10
C GLU A 108 15.05 3.38 -6.83
N GLU A 109 14.79 4.19 -7.86
CA GLU A 109 14.02 5.43 -7.75
C GLU A 109 12.56 5.18 -7.41
N ASP A 110 11.94 4.15 -8.01
CA ASP A 110 10.58 3.72 -7.67
C ASP A 110 10.48 3.23 -6.22
N LEU A 111 11.59 2.71 -5.68
CA LEU A 111 11.71 2.22 -4.30
C LEU A 111 12.12 3.32 -3.30
N SER A 112 12.71 4.42 -3.76
CA SER A 112 13.28 5.45 -2.89
C SER A 112 12.26 6.10 -1.94
N PRO A 113 11.02 6.43 -2.36
CA PRO A 113 9.99 6.92 -1.44
C PRO A 113 9.58 5.89 -0.37
N LEU A 114 9.75 4.60 -0.66
CA LEU A 114 9.46 3.51 0.28
C LEU A 114 10.59 3.37 1.32
N LEU A 115 11.84 3.49 0.87
CA LEU A 115 13.03 3.37 1.73
C LEU A 115 13.19 4.55 2.70
N VAL A 116 12.88 5.77 2.26
CA VAL A 116 12.96 6.97 3.11
C VAL A 116 11.91 6.92 4.22
N ASN A 117 10.68 6.51 3.91
CA ASN A 117 9.63 6.38 4.92
C ASN A 117 9.87 5.21 5.88
N GLN A 118 10.48 4.10 5.46
CA GLN A 118 10.82 3.02 6.39
C GLN A 118 11.91 3.41 7.40
N ARG A 119 12.88 4.24 6.99
CA ARG A 119 13.99 4.66 7.86
C ARG A 119 13.58 5.69 8.91
N GLU A 120 12.53 6.49 8.66
CA GLU A 120 11.96 7.41 9.63
C GLU A 120 10.82 6.79 10.47
N THR A 121 10.17 5.73 9.98
CA THR A 121 9.12 5.00 10.73
C THR A 121 9.67 3.83 11.56
N SER A 122 10.93 3.43 11.36
CA SER A 122 11.66 2.57 12.31
C SER A 122 12.06 3.36 13.57
N GLY A 123 11.07 3.90 14.28
CA GLY A 123 11.14 4.16 15.72
C GLY A 123 11.14 2.87 16.55
N TRP A 124 11.32 1.72 15.90
CA TRP A 124 11.80 0.50 16.52
C TRP A 124 13.30 0.67 16.72
N SER A 125 13.66 1.09 17.94
CA SER A 125 15.03 0.90 18.41
C SER A 125 15.32 -0.59 18.32
N ASP A 126 16.19 -0.97 17.39
CA ASP A 126 16.71 -2.32 17.28
C ASP A 126 18.06 -2.33 18.03
N PRO A 127 18.14 -2.81 19.29
CA PRO A 127 19.40 -2.93 20.00
C PRO A 127 20.03 -4.29 19.67
N LEU A 128 20.31 -4.58 18.39
CA LEU A 128 20.93 -5.84 18.01
C LEU A 128 22.18 -5.72 17.15
N PHE A 129 22.69 -4.51 16.92
CA PHE A 129 24.12 -4.35 16.63
C PHE A 129 24.85 -3.96 17.90
N GLY A 130 25.05 -4.98 18.75
CA GLY A 130 26.06 -4.95 19.78
C GLY A 130 27.39 -4.60 19.13
N ARG A 131 27.90 -3.41 19.47
CA ARG A 131 29.34 -3.15 19.45
C ARG A 131 30.01 -4.30 20.18
N THR A 132 30.86 -5.01 19.47
CA THR A 132 31.97 -5.71 20.11
C THR A 132 33.23 -5.23 19.42
N GLU A 133 33.66 -4.02 19.79
CA GLU A 133 35.08 -3.74 19.86
C GLU A 133 35.59 -4.56 21.06
N HIS A 134 36.51 -5.51 20.82
CA HIS A 134 37.57 -5.94 21.73
C HIS A 134 38.21 -7.22 21.18
N GLN A 135 39.33 -7.09 20.47
CA GLN A 135 40.66 -7.45 20.99
C GLN A 135 41.74 -6.92 20.05
#